data_AF-A0A848JXN6-F1
#
_entry.id   AF-A0A848JXN6-F1
#
_cell.length_a   1.000
_cell.length_b   1.000
_cell.length_c   1.000
_cell.angle_alpha   90.00
_cell.angle_beta   90.00
_cell.angle_gamma   90.00
#
_symmetry.space_group_name_H-M   'P 1'
#
loop_
_entity.id
_entity.type
_entity.pdbx_description
1 polymer ?
#
loop_
_entity_poly.entity_id
_entity_poly.type
_entity_poly.pdbx_seq_one_letter_code
_entity_poly.pdbx_strand_id
1 'polypeptide(L)' 'MMSLPFFGVFLALAATLMGQRMAALALWVLSVATMLVLFRLHVTDPLNIAL' A
#
# COMPACT_ATOMS: atom_id res chain seq x y z
N MET A 1 3.30 -3.91 -9.14
CA MET A 1 2.62 -5.13 -8.63
C MET A 1 1.71 -4.72 -7.49
N MET A 2 0.44 -5.15 -7.46
CA MET A 2 -0.51 -4.75 -6.40
C MET A 2 -0.16 -5.26 -4.99
N SER A 3 0.86 -6.09 -4.83
CA SER A 3 1.29 -6.66 -3.55
C SER A 3 2.10 -5.70 -2.66
N LEU A 4 2.67 -4.63 -3.22
CA LEU A 4 3.51 -3.65 -2.50
C LEU A 4 2.87 -3.06 -1.22
N PRO A 5 1.61 -2.58 -1.23
CA PRO A 5 0.99 -1.99 -0.04
C PRO A 5 0.87 -2.96 1.15
N PHE A 6 0.75 -4.27 0.89
CA PHE A 6 0.62 -5.28 1.94
C PHE A 6 1.91 -5.44 2.76
N PHE A 7 3.08 -5.31 2.12
CA PHE A 7 4.37 -5.32 2.84
C PHE A 7 4.52 -4.10 3.75
N GLY A 8 4.06 -2.93 3.32
CA GLY A 8 4.09 -1.74 4.19
C GLY A 8 3.13 -1.84 5.38
N VAL A 9 1.96 -2.50 5.23
CA VAL A 9 1.06 -2.78 6.35
C VAL A 9 1.68 -3.78 7.32
N PHE A 10 2.37 -4.80 6.80
CA PHE A 10 3.14 -5.74 7.63
C PHE A 10 4.22 -5.02 8.45
N LEU A 11 4.97 -4.10 7.85
CA LEU A 11 5.94 -3.29 8.58
C LEU A 11 5.29 -2.36 9.60
N ALA A 12 4.12 -1.78 9.30
CA ALA A 12 3.35 -0.97 10.25
C ALA A 12 2.93 -1.78 11.48
N LEU A 13 2.51 -3.04 11.27
CA LEU A 13 2.18 -3.97 12.36
C LEU A 13 3.42 -4.33 13.18
N ALA A 14 4.55 -4.65 12.54
CA ALA A 14 5.80 -4.89 13.25
C ALA A 14 6.25 -3.67 14.09
N ALA A 15 6.16 -2.46 13.54
CA ALA A 15 6.46 -1.23 14.27
C ALA A 15 5.50 -0.99 15.45
N THR A 16 4.23 -1.41 15.32
CA THR A 16 3.25 -1.36 16.42
C THR A 16 3.66 -2.30 17.55
N LEU A 17 4.09 -3.52 17.22
CA LEU A 17 4.57 -4.51 18.21
C LEU A 17 5.85 -4.04 18.92
N MET A 18 6.68 -3.26 18.24
CA MET A 18 7.89 -2.64 18.83
C MET A 18 7.59 -1.36 19.64
N GLY A 19 6.31 -0.97 19.78
CA GLY A 19 5.89 0.23 20.51
C GLY A 19 6.14 1.55 19.78
N GLN A 20 6.60 1.51 18.52
CA GLN A 20 6.92 2.70 17.73
C GLN A 20 5.67 3.25 17.03
N ARG A 21 4.76 3.86 17.81
CA ARG A 21 3.47 4.38 17.33
C ARG A 21 3.57 5.30 16.11
N MET A 22 4.51 6.25 16.12
CA MET A 22 4.66 7.20 15.01
C MET A 22 5.14 6.52 13.72
N ALA A 23 6.08 5.59 13.83
CA ALA A 23 6.55 4.81 12.68
C ALA A 23 5.44 3.90 12.13
N ALA A 24 4.66 3.27 13.00
CA ALA A 24 3.51 2.46 12.61
C ALA A 24 2.46 3.28 11.85
N LEU A 25 2.10 4.47 12.35
CA LEU A 25 1.17 5.36 11.67
C LEU A 25 1.70 5.84 10.32
N ALA A 26 2.98 6.25 10.25
CA ALA A 26 3.60 6.67 9.01
C ALA A 26 3.61 5.56 7.96
N LEU A 27 4.01 4.34 8.34
CA LEU A 27 4.02 3.18 7.46
C LEU A 27 2.60 2.80 7.00
N TRP A 28 1.62 2.88 7.89
CA TRP A 28 0.22 2.61 7.54
C TRP A 28 -0.31 3.62 6.52
N VAL A 29 -0.12 4.93 6.75
CA VAL A 29 -0.56 5.98 5.81
C VAL A 29 0.12 5.81 4.46
N LEU A 30 1.43 5.52 4.44
CA LEU A 30 2.20 5.33 3.22
C LEU A 30 1.72 4.10 2.42
N SER A 31 1.36 3.02 3.12
CA SER A 31 0.73 1.84 2.52
C SER A 31 -0.62 2.15 1.88
N VAL A 32 -1.48 2.88 2.58
CA VAL A 32 -2.80 3.27 2.05
C VAL A 32 -2.64 4.16 0.83
N ALA A 33 -1.75 5.16 0.88
CA ALA A 33 -1.47 6.04 -0.25
C ALA A 33 -0.93 5.26 -1.46
N THR A 34 -0.01 4.34 -1.24
CA THR A 34 0.55 3.46 -2.30
C THR A 34 -0.55 2.61 -2.92
N MET A 35 -1.46 2.05 -2.11
CA MET A 35 -2.59 1.28 -2.62
C MET A 35 -3.51 2.12 -3.51
N LEU A 36 -3.86 3.34 -3.09
CA LEU A 36 -4.70 4.24 -3.89
C LEU A 36 -4.03 4.63 -5.21
N VAL A 37 -2.73 4.90 -5.20
CA VAL A 37 -1.96 5.20 -6.42
C VAL A 37 -1.95 4.01 -7.36
N LEU A 38 -1.64 2.81 -6.87
CA LEU A 38 -1.61 1.60 -7.69
C LEU A 38 -3.01 1.24 -8.23
N PHE A 39 -4.05 1.42 -7.42
CA PHE A 39 -5.42 1.23 -7.86
C PHE A 39 -5.79 2.22 -8.96
N ARG A 40 -5.45 3.50 -8.79
CA ARG A 40 -5.68 4.53 -9.81
C ARG A 40 -4.99 4.15 -11.12
N LEU A 41 -3.71 3.78 -11.07
CA LEU A 41 -2.95 3.36 -12.24
C LEU A 41 -3.63 2.17 -12.94
N HIS A 42 -4.01 1.15 -12.17
CA HIS A 42 -4.65 -0.05 -12.72
C HIS A 42 -6.02 0.22 -13.35
N VAL A 43 -6.80 1.15 -12.80
CA VAL A 43 -8.12 1.52 -13.35
C VAL A 43 -7.98 2.42 -14.58
N THR A 44 -6.93 3.24 -14.66
CA THR A 44 -6.64 4.08 -15.83
C THR A 44 -5.90 3.34 -16.92
N ASP A 45 -5.33 2.17 -16.62
CA ASP A 45 -4.71 1.33 -17.64
C ASP A 45 -5.79 0.93 -18.66
N PRO A 46 -5.60 1.24 -19.95
CA PRO A 46 -6.56 0.87 -20.98
C PRO A 46 -6.73 -0.64 -20.93
N LEU A 47 -7.97 -1.09 -20.71
CA LEU A 47 -8.32 -2.50 -20.72
C LEU A 47 -7.98 -2.99 -22.13
N ASN A 48 -6.83 -3.67 -22.28
CA ASN A 48 -6.45 -4.32 -23.53
C ASN A 48 -7.32 -5.56 -23.68
N ILE A 49 -8.61 -5.33 -23.88
CA ILE A 49 -9.53 -6.33 -24.39
C ILE A 49 -9.06 -6.51 -25.83
N ALA A 50 -8.31 -7.58 -26.08
CA ALA A 50 -8.11 -8.08 -27.43
C ALA A 50 -9.50 -8.41 -27.98
N LEU A 51 -10.09 -7.44 -28.68
CA LEU A 51 -11.29 -7.60 -29.49
C LEU A 51 -10.88 -8.18 -30.84
#